data_AF-A0A3D2U0S6-F1
#
_entry.id   AF-A0A3D2U0S6-F1
#
_cell.length_a   1.000
_cell.length_b   1.000
_cell.length_c   1.000
_cell.angle_alpha   90.00
_cell.angle_beta   90.00
_cell.angle_gamma   90.00
#
_symmetry.space_group_name_H-M   'P 1'
#
loop_
_entity.id
_entity.type
_entity.pdbx_description
1 polymer ?
#
loop_
_entity_poly.entity_id
_entity_poly.type
_entity_poly.pdbx_seq_one_letter_code
_entity_poly.pdbx_strand_id
1 'polypeptide(L)'
;VVHAGLLALGARQGTPVRHYKEVAPGKLVPDFKPPTGQRIEIYLQWKDKSGKPHRVPAQRWIRRATQRYFSAPLAQLPTGVVLPKKPELVFDAKNKELVWFGPMTAAQRDAFLKLSRDAVFGQAVQRLYQESQPTQMQAHWVFAGSGFFVDMKTKKKIYLAENGNLVCVANFPSATLDIAQASSDKGDNLLYEAFIERIPPVETEVLIELIPKNDPVRKASPPPPPTPRGLPR
;
A
#
# COMPACT_ATOMS: atom_id res chain seq x y z
N VAL A 1 0.75 -21.72 12.22
CA VAL A 1 0.92 -22.92 11.34
C VAL A 1 1.54 -22.60 9.97
N VAL A 2 1.13 -21.54 9.29
CA VAL A 2 1.63 -21.18 7.94
C VAL A 2 3.15 -20.98 7.90
N HIS A 3 3.73 -20.35 8.93
CA HIS A 3 5.17 -20.16 9.03
C HIS A 3 5.95 -21.48 8.95
N ALA A 4 5.59 -22.44 9.81
CA ALA A 4 6.20 -23.76 9.84
C ALA A 4 6.00 -24.52 8.51
N GLY A 5 4.84 -24.38 7.88
CA GLY A 5 4.58 -24.98 6.56
C GLY A 5 5.51 -24.45 5.47
N LEU A 6 5.75 -23.13 5.42
CA LEU A 6 6.70 -22.54 4.48
C LEU A 6 8.13 -23.03 4.73
N LEU A 7 8.55 -23.11 5.99
CA LEU A 7 9.85 -23.68 6.36
C LEU A 7 9.97 -25.15 5.94
N ALA A 8 8.93 -25.96 6.14
CA ALA A 8 8.90 -27.36 5.73
C ALA A 8 9.00 -27.54 4.20
N LEU A 9 8.51 -26.58 3.43
CA LEU A 9 8.70 -26.51 1.97
C LEU A 9 10.09 -26.00 1.54
N GLY A 10 11.00 -25.75 2.50
CA GLY A 10 12.34 -25.21 2.24
C GLY A 10 12.37 -23.71 1.96
N ALA A 11 11.30 -22.98 2.28
CA ALA A 11 11.27 -21.54 2.07
C ALA A 11 12.25 -20.82 3.02
N ARG A 12 12.98 -19.84 2.48
CA ARG A 12 13.98 -19.05 3.21
C ARG A 12 13.37 -17.74 3.70
N GLN A 13 13.23 -17.62 5.01
CA GLN A 13 12.82 -16.36 5.63
C GLN A 13 13.92 -15.30 5.49
N GLY A 14 13.53 -14.04 5.36
CA GLY A 14 14.43 -12.90 5.47
C GLY A 14 14.30 -12.22 6.82
N THR A 15 14.03 -10.93 6.78
CA THR A 15 13.85 -10.09 7.97
C THR A 15 12.56 -9.29 7.86
N PRO A 16 11.75 -9.19 8.92
CA PRO A 16 10.69 -8.20 9.00
C PRO A 16 11.22 -6.78 8.84
N VAL A 17 10.31 -5.83 8.62
CA VAL A 17 10.65 -4.42 8.67
C VAL A 17 11.29 -4.05 10.01
N ARG A 18 12.20 -3.09 9.94
CA ARG A 18 12.71 -2.42 11.13
C ARG A 18 12.45 -0.93 10.96
N HIS A 19 11.70 -0.34 11.87
CA HIS A 19 11.43 1.11 11.87
C HIS A 19 12.46 1.88 12.71
N TYR A 20 12.91 1.26 13.81
CA TYR A 20 13.83 1.86 14.76
C TYR A 20 14.91 0.86 15.15
N LYS A 21 16.07 1.37 15.57
CA LYS A 21 17.08 0.59 16.29
C LYS A 21 17.33 1.19 17.66
N GLU A 22 17.66 0.34 18.62
CA GLU A 22 18.18 0.78 19.90
C GLU A 22 19.68 1.07 19.77
N VAL A 23 20.11 2.25 20.21
CA VAL A 23 21.54 2.67 20.20
C VAL A 23 22.13 2.78 21.60
N ALA A 24 21.28 2.82 22.62
CA ALA A 24 21.60 2.71 24.04
C ALA A 24 20.32 2.26 24.76
N PRO A 25 20.40 1.69 25.99
CA PRO A 25 19.21 1.25 26.73
C PRO A 25 18.10 2.32 26.77
N GLY A 26 16.95 2.01 26.19
CA GLY A 26 15.79 2.91 26.11
C GLY A 26 15.89 4.02 25.05
N LYS A 27 16.99 4.11 24.29
CA LYS A 27 17.20 5.12 23.25
C LYS A 27 17.02 4.50 21.86
N LEU A 28 15.86 4.76 21.26
CA LEU A 28 15.52 4.37 19.90
C LEU A 28 15.80 5.50 18.91
N VAL A 29 16.35 5.18 17.75
CA VAL A 29 16.51 6.11 16.62
C VAL A 29 15.89 5.52 15.34
N PRO A 30 15.34 6.35 14.43
CA PRO A 30 14.85 5.87 13.14
C PRO A 30 15.93 5.09 12.38
N ASP A 31 15.57 3.91 11.86
CA ASP A 31 16.46 3.03 11.10
C ASP A 31 15.63 2.13 10.19
N PHE A 32 14.88 2.77 9.30
CA PHE A 32 13.97 2.10 8.38
C PHE A 32 14.73 1.10 7.49
N LYS A 33 14.37 -0.17 7.59
CA LYS A 33 14.75 -1.22 6.64
C LYS A 33 13.49 -1.97 6.20
N PRO A 34 13.23 -2.08 4.89
CA PRO A 34 12.05 -2.76 4.40
C PRO A 34 12.12 -4.28 4.67
N PRO A 35 10.99 -4.99 4.62
CA PRO A 35 10.96 -6.44 4.70
C PRO A 35 11.81 -7.10 3.60
N THR A 36 12.48 -8.18 3.94
CA THR A 36 13.25 -9.01 3.01
C THR A 36 12.86 -10.47 3.14
N GLY A 37 13.21 -11.29 2.16
CA GLY A 37 12.99 -12.73 2.21
C GLY A 37 12.85 -13.36 0.83
N GLN A 38 12.65 -14.67 0.81
CA GLN A 38 12.31 -15.36 -0.43
C GLN A 38 10.97 -14.86 -0.97
N ARG A 39 10.90 -14.65 -2.29
CA ARG A 39 9.65 -14.29 -2.95
C ARG A 39 8.63 -15.41 -2.81
N ILE A 40 7.43 -15.04 -2.39
CA ILE A 40 6.26 -15.93 -2.36
C ILE A 40 5.26 -15.42 -3.40
N GLU A 41 4.80 -16.28 -4.30
CA GLU A 41 3.59 -15.96 -5.05
C GLU A 41 2.37 -16.37 -4.23
N ILE A 42 1.41 -15.46 -4.15
CA ILE A 42 0.15 -15.70 -3.45
C ILE A 42 -0.95 -15.69 -4.51
N TYR A 43 -1.64 -16.82 -4.64
CA TYR A 43 -2.83 -16.95 -5.47
C TYR A 43 -4.07 -17.12 -4.61
N LEU A 44 -5.16 -16.53 -5.06
CA LEU A 44 -6.47 -16.64 -4.46
C LEU A 44 -7.35 -17.46 -5.40
N GLN A 45 -7.96 -18.51 -4.86
CA GLN A 45 -8.82 -19.41 -5.60
C GLN A 45 -10.20 -19.47 -4.96
N TRP A 46 -11.25 -19.40 -5.78
CA TRP A 46 -12.63 -19.52 -5.32
C TRP A 46 -13.51 -20.05 -6.45
N LYS A 47 -14.74 -20.46 -6.12
CA LYS A 47 -15.80 -20.69 -7.11
C LYS A 47 -16.78 -19.54 -7.05
N ASP A 48 -17.18 -19.00 -8.19
CA ASP A 48 -18.24 -17.99 -8.23
C ASP A 48 -19.63 -18.60 -8.02
N LYS A 49 -20.67 -17.76 -8.04
CA LYS A 49 -22.07 -18.20 -7.87
C LYS A 49 -22.54 -19.21 -8.91
N SER A 50 -21.89 -19.29 -10.07
CA SER A 50 -22.17 -20.27 -11.13
C SER A 50 -21.37 -21.57 -10.97
N GLY A 51 -20.55 -21.68 -9.92
CA GLY A 51 -19.64 -22.80 -9.68
C GLY A 51 -18.35 -22.71 -10.50
N LYS A 52 -18.14 -21.65 -11.28
CA LYS A 52 -16.95 -21.50 -12.13
C LYS A 52 -15.73 -21.20 -11.25
N PRO A 53 -14.62 -21.96 -11.40
CA PRO A 53 -13.41 -21.72 -10.65
C PRO A 53 -12.67 -20.49 -11.15
N HIS A 54 -12.10 -19.74 -10.21
CA HIS A 54 -11.22 -18.61 -10.45
C HIS A 54 -9.89 -18.84 -9.74
N ARG A 55 -8.80 -18.38 -10.35
CA ARG A 55 -7.47 -18.34 -9.73
C ARG A 55 -6.77 -17.06 -10.18
N VAL A 56 -6.47 -16.18 -9.22
CA VAL A 56 -5.85 -14.88 -9.51
C VAL A 56 -4.70 -14.61 -8.55
N PRO A 57 -3.65 -13.87 -8.97
CA PRO A 57 -2.67 -13.37 -8.01
C PRO A 57 -3.33 -12.44 -6.99
N ALA A 58 -2.94 -12.56 -5.72
CA ALA A 58 -3.55 -11.79 -4.62
C ALA A 58 -3.48 -10.27 -4.83
N GLN A 59 -2.47 -9.79 -5.56
CA GLN A 59 -2.35 -8.40 -5.99
C GLN A 59 -3.59 -7.88 -6.72
N ARG A 60 -4.37 -8.74 -7.40
CA ARG A 60 -5.59 -8.34 -8.10
C ARG A 60 -6.69 -7.84 -7.16
N TRP A 61 -6.69 -8.27 -5.90
CA TRP A 61 -7.66 -7.84 -4.89
C TRP A 61 -7.19 -6.59 -4.13
N ILE A 62 -6.04 -6.03 -4.46
CA ILE A 62 -5.43 -4.91 -3.75
C ILE A 62 -5.14 -3.79 -4.74
N ARG A 63 -5.47 -2.55 -4.35
CA ARG A 63 -5.12 -1.35 -5.11
C ARG A 63 -4.38 -0.36 -4.24
N ARG A 64 -3.68 0.58 -4.88
CA ARG A 64 -3.19 1.78 -4.20
C ARG A 64 -4.35 2.50 -3.54
N ALA A 65 -4.14 3.02 -2.33
CA ALA A 65 -5.17 3.75 -1.61
C ALA A 65 -5.68 4.93 -2.45
N THR A 66 -6.99 5.03 -2.61
CA THR A 66 -7.62 6.10 -3.39
C THR A 66 -8.28 7.13 -2.51
N GLN A 67 -8.66 6.75 -1.28
CA GLN A 67 -9.24 7.64 -0.27
C GLN A 67 -8.17 8.47 0.44
N ARG A 68 -7.51 9.35 -0.32
CA ARG A 68 -6.42 10.20 0.14
C ARG A 68 -6.38 11.51 -0.63
N TYR A 69 -5.55 12.44 -0.16
CA TYR A 69 -5.20 13.63 -0.92
C TYR A 69 -4.14 13.33 -1.97
N PHE A 70 -4.40 13.82 -3.17
CA PHE A 70 -3.47 13.94 -4.29
C PHE A 70 -3.09 15.40 -4.44
N SER A 71 -1.83 15.67 -4.78
CA SER A 71 -1.36 17.02 -5.09
C SER A 71 -0.65 17.07 -6.43
N ALA A 72 -0.74 18.22 -7.08
CA ALA A 72 0.01 18.55 -8.26
C ALA A 72 0.64 19.94 -8.09
N PRO A 73 1.91 20.14 -8.45
CA PRO A 73 2.54 21.46 -8.36
C PRO A 73 1.78 22.51 -9.17
N LEU A 74 1.55 23.67 -8.56
CA LEU A 74 0.97 24.84 -9.21
C LEU A 74 1.48 26.09 -8.49
N ALA A 75 2.29 26.91 -9.13
CA ALA A 75 2.92 28.05 -8.45
C ALA A 75 1.92 29.10 -7.95
N GLN A 76 0.87 29.35 -8.74
CA GLN A 76 -0.21 30.28 -8.47
C GLN A 76 -1.46 29.88 -9.28
N LEU A 77 -2.65 30.26 -8.81
CA LEU A 77 -3.85 30.12 -9.63
C LEU A 77 -3.78 31.04 -10.85
N PRO A 78 -4.18 30.58 -12.05
CA PRO A 78 -4.30 31.47 -13.20
C PRO A 78 -5.30 32.59 -12.93
N THR A 79 -5.02 33.79 -13.46
CA THR A 79 -5.86 34.98 -13.25
C THR A 79 -7.30 34.71 -13.67
N GLY A 80 -8.26 35.06 -12.80
CA GLY A 80 -9.69 34.89 -13.06
C GLY A 80 -10.25 33.49 -12.81
N VAL A 81 -9.40 32.51 -12.46
CA VAL A 81 -9.87 31.17 -12.12
C VAL A 81 -10.51 31.17 -10.73
N VAL A 82 -11.76 30.72 -10.67
CA VAL A 82 -12.48 30.47 -9.42
C VAL A 82 -12.69 28.97 -9.28
N LEU A 83 -12.11 28.38 -8.23
CA LEU A 83 -12.26 26.95 -7.96
C LEU A 83 -13.64 26.62 -7.38
N PRO A 84 -14.24 25.49 -7.76
CA PRO A 84 -15.51 25.06 -7.20
C PRO A 84 -15.33 24.62 -5.74
N LYS A 85 -16.27 25.01 -4.87
CA LYS A 85 -16.33 24.55 -3.48
C LYS A 85 -16.83 23.10 -3.35
N LYS A 86 -17.56 22.60 -4.36
CA LYS A 86 -18.07 21.22 -4.43
C LYS A 86 -18.12 20.73 -5.89
N PRO A 87 -17.54 19.56 -6.21
CA PRO A 87 -16.58 18.83 -5.38
C PRO A 87 -15.34 19.69 -5.13
N GLU A 88 -14.69 19.51 -3.99
CA GLU A 88 -13.67 20.43 -3.50
C GLU A 88 -12.33 20.21 -4.23
N LEU A 89 -11.94 21.21 -5.04
CA LEU A 89 -10.61 21.35 -5.63
C LEU A 89 -9.95 22.55 -4.95
N VAL A 90 -8.81 22.34 -4.29
CA VAL A 90 -8.19 23.37 -3.44
C VAL A 90 -6.86 23.80 -4.03
N PHE A 91 -6.62 25.10 -4.07
CA PHE A 91 -5.29 25.64 -4.26
C PHE A 91 -4.66 25.93 -2.90
N ASP A 92 -3.61 25.19 -2.57
CA ASP A 92 -2.79 25.45 -1.39
C ASP A 92 -1.67 26.42 -1.76
N ALA A 93 -1.90 27.71 -1.48
CA ALA A 93 -0.94 28.77 -1.76
C ALA A 93 0.36 28.64 -0.95
N LYS A 94 0.32 28.04 0.24
CA LYS A 94 1.49 27.86 1.11
C LYS A 94 2.46 26.84 0.52
N ASN A 95 1.92 25.73 0.03
CA ASN A 95 2.71 24.65 -0.56
C ASN A 95 2.87 24.76 -2.09
N LYS A 96 2.16 25.71 -2.72
CA LYS A 96 2.14 25.91 -4.18
C LYS A 96 1.67 24.65 -4.93
N GLU A 97 0.51 24.16 -4.53
CA GLU A 97 -0.07 22.93 -5.06
C GLU A 97 -1.57 23.06 -5.32
N LEU A 98 -2.04 22.36 -6.35
CA LEU A 98 -3.44 22.02 -6.54
C LEU A 98 -3.72 20.67 -5.88
N VAL A 99 -4.81 20.57 -5.13
CA VAL A 99 -5.08 19.47 -4.20
C VAL A 99 -6.48 18.92 -4.42
N TRP A 100 -6.60 17.60 -4.46
CA TRP A 100 -7.85 16.87 -4.67
C TRP A 100 -7.95 15.65 -3.74
N PHE A 101 -9.14 15.35 -3.22
CA PHE A 101 -9.38 14.17 -2.39
C PHE A 101 -10.15 13.09 -3.14
N GLY A 102 -9.69 11.85 -3.05
CA GLY A 102 -10.42 10.70 -3.59
C GLY A 102 -10.23 10.50 -5.11
N PRO A 103 -10.92 9.51 -5.69
CA PRO A 103 -10.91 9.28 -7.14
C PRO A 103 -11.60 10.43 -7.89
N MET A 104 -10.93 11.00 -8.90
CA MET A 104 -11.52 12.00 -9.79
C MET A 104 -12.19 11.32 -10.99
N THR A 105 -13.44 11.67 -11.28
CA THR A 105 -14.13 11.17 -12.49
C THR A 105 -13.69 11.94 -13.74
N ALA A 106 -13.88 11.36 -14.93
CA ALA A 106 -13.59 12.06 -16.18
C ALA A 106 -14.41 13.34 -16.33
N ALA A 107 -15.68 13.33 -15.90
CA ALA A 107 -16.54 14.53 -15.94
C ALA A 107 -16.03 15.65 -15.01
N GLN A 108 -15.54 15.31 -13.82
CA GLN A 108 -14.92 16.29 -12.90
C GLN A 108 -13.64 16.86 -13.48
N ARG A 109 -12.76 16.00 -14.02
CA ARG A 109 -11.55 16.43 -14.74
C ARG A 109 -11.91 17.42 -15.86
N ASP A 110 -12.87 17.07 -16.71
CA ASP A 110 -13.25 17.89 -17.86
C ASP A 110 -13.92 19.20 -17.44
N ALA A 111 -14.67 19.21 -16.33
CA ALA A 111 -15.19 20.44 -15.75
C ALA A 111 -14.05 21.36 -15.25
N PHE A 112 -13.03 20.80 -14.58
CA PHE A 112 -11.88 21.58 -14.11
C PHE A 112 -11.04 22.09 -15.27
N LEU A 113 -10.80 21.29 -16.31
CA LEU A 113 -10.06 21.72 -17.50
C LEU A 113 -10.74 22.87 -18.26
N LYS A 114 -12.05 23.08 -18.09
CA LYS A 114 -12.76 24.24 -18.67
C LYS A 114 -12.57 25.54 -17.88
N LEU A 115 -12.07 25.48 -16.64
CA LEU A 115 -11.85 26.67 -15.80
C LEU A 115 -10.72 27.56 -16.31
N SER A 116 -9.76 27.00 -17.07
CA SER A 116 -8.63 27.76 -17.60
C SER A 116 -8.03 27.11 -18.84
N ARG A 117 -7.47 27.93 -19.73
CA ARG A 117 -6.61 27.48 -20.84
C ARG A 117 -5.12 27.44 -20.46
N ASP A 118 -4.78 27.81 -19.22
CA ASP A 118 -3.41 27.76 -18.73
C ASP A 118 -2.86 26.32 -18.75
N ALA A 119 -1.70 26.15 -19.38
CA ALA A 119 -1.12 24.83 -19.61
C ALA A 119 -0.68 24.14 -18.30
N VAL A 120 -0.15 24.91 -17.34
CA VAL A 120 0.33 24.37 -16.07
C VAL A 120 -0.85 23.90 -15.21
N PHE A 121 -1.91 24.69 -15.15
CA PHE A 121 -3.16 24.30 -14.50
C PHE A 121 -3.76 23.06 -15.17
N GLY A 122 -3.82 23.02 -16.50
CA GLY A 122 -4.29 21.86 -17.25
C GLY A 122 -3.50 20.58 -16.94
N GLN A 123 -2.17 20.68 -16.89
CA GLN A 123 -1.28 19.57 -16.51
C GLN A 123 -1.50 19.14 -15.05
N ALA A 124 -1.68 20.09 -14.12
CA ALA A 124 -1.97 19.79 -12.73
C ALA A 124 -3.29 19.01 -12.58
N VAL A 125 -4.36 19.45 -13.25
CA VAL A 125 -5.65 18.75 -13.25
C VAL A 125 -5.51 17.34 -13.86
N GLN A 126 -4.81 17.19 -14.99
CA GLN A 126 -4.59 15.88 -15.60
C GLN A 126 -3.79 14.94 -14.69
N ARG A 127 -2.77 15.46 -14.00
CA ARG A 127 -1.99 14.69 -13.03
C ARG A 127 -2.85 14.20 -11.87
N LEU A 128 -3.65 15.08 -11.25
CA LEU A 128 -4.58 14.70 -10.19
C LEU A 128 -5.57 13.62 -10.66
N TYR A 129 -6.09 13.75 -11.88
CA TYR A 129 -6.94 12.72 -12.47
C TYR A 129 -6.20 11.39 -12.61
N GLN A 130 -5.04 11.36 -13.26
CA GLN A 130 -4.27 10.14 -13.50
C GLN A 130 -3.85 9.43 -12.21
N GLU A 131 -3.35 10.18 -11.22
CA GLU A 131 -2.87 9.63 -9.96
C GLU A 131 -4.00 9.14 -9.05
N SER A 132 -5.20 9.73 -9.16
CA SER A 132 -6.36 9.33 -8.37
C SER A 132 -7.09 8.08 -8.89
N GLN A 133 -6.67 7.53 -10.03
CA GLN A 133 -7.31 6.33 -10.57
C GLN A 133 -6.90 5.06 -9.81
N PRO A 134 -7.85 4.13 -9.58
CA PRO A 134 -7.56 2.87 -8.92
C PRO A 134 -6.52 2.09 -9.72
N THR A 135 -5.39 1.82 -9.10
CA THR A 135 -4.29 1.08 -9.71
C THR A 135 -4.00 -0.16 -8.89
N GLN A 136 -3.99 -1.32 -9.55
CA GLN A 136 -3.65 -2.58 -8.91
C GLN A 136 -2.27 -2.52 -8.23
N MET A 137 -2.13 -3.18 -7.08
CA MET A 137 -0.83 -3.35 -6.43
C MET A 137 0.13 -4.10 -7.36
N GLN A 138 1.38 -3.63 -7.40
CA GLN A 138 2.46 -4.25 -8.18
C GLN A 138 3.60 -4.80 -7.30
N ALA A 139 3.52 -4.62 -5.99
CA ALA A 139 4.52 -5.10 -5.05
C ALA A 139 4.60 -6.63 -5.03
N HIS A 140 5.81 -7.15 -4.79
CA HIS A 140 6.05 -8.57 -4.60
C HIS A 140 5.91 -8.93 -3.11
N TRP A 141 5.44 -10.14 -2.84
CA TRP A 141 5.41 -10.68 -1.47
C TRP A 141 6.72 -11.38 -1.14
N VAL A 142 7.16 -11.22 0.10
CA VAL A 142 8.33 -11.91 0.66
C VAL A 142 7.98 -12.61 1.95
N PHE A 143 8.65 -13.73 2.17
CA PHE A 143 8.62 -14.44 3.43
C PHE A 143 9.55 -13.78 4.44
N ALA A 144 8.99 -12.83 5.21
CA ALA A 144 9.72 -12.06 6.21
C ALA A 144 10.00 -12.88 7.49
N GLY A 145 9.13 -13.83 7.81
CA GLY A 145 9.33 -14.78 8.92
C GLY A 145 8.92 -14.28 10.30
N SER A 146 8.29 -13.10 10.43
CA SER A 146 7.86 -12.51 11.71
C SER A 146 8.99 -12.21 12.71
N GLY A 147 8.62 -11.55 13.81
CA GLY A 147 9.53 -11.10 14.86
C GLY A 147 9.35 -11.86 16.17
N PHE A 148 10.22 -11.54 17.12
CA PHE A 148 10.09 -11.96 18.51
C PHE A 148 9.88 -10.75 19.40
N PHE A 149 8.97 -10.86 20.35
CA PHE A 149 8.85 -9.94 21.47
C PHE A 149 9.55 -10.55 22.69
N VAL A 150 10.31 -9.75 23.44
CA VAL A 150 10.88 -10.18 24.72
C VAL A 150 10.05 -9.54 25.82
N ASP A 151 9.39 -10.37 26.62
CA ASP A 151 8.65 -9.88 27.78
C ASP A 151 9.63 -9.30 28.80
N MET A 152 9.42 -8.04 29.18
CA MET A 152 10.38 -7.30 30.01
C MET A 152 10.50 -7.82 31.44
N LYS A 153 9.44 -8.46 31.96
CA LYS A 153 9.39 -8.99 33.33
C LYS A 153 9.96 -10.40 33.39
N THR A 154 9.52 -11.27 32.50
CA THR A 154 9.85 -12.71 32.48
C THR A 154 11.06 -13.04 31.61
N LYS A 155 11.52 -12.09 30.78
CA LYS A 155 12.57 -12.27 29.76
C LYS A 155 12.26 -13.36 28.71
N LYS A 156 11.01 -13.85 28.66
CA LYS A 156 10.59 -14.87 27.71
C LYS A 156 10.48 -14.28 26.30
N LYS A 157 11.05 -14.98 25.32
CA LYS A 157 10.84 -14.71 23.90
C LYS A 157 9.49 -15.26 23.46
N ILE A 158 8.65 -14.40 22.90
CA ILE A 158 7.34 -14.73 22.35
C ILE A 158 7.43 -14.54 20.84
N TYR A 159 7.15 -15.60 20.09
CA TYR A 159 7.13 -15.55 18.64
C TYR A 159 5.81 -14.95 18.13
N LEU A 160 5.89 -13.97 17.23
CA LEU A 160 4.74 -13.12 16.87
C LEU A 160 3.97 -13.56 15.63
N ALA A 161 4.37 -14.63 14.93
CA ALA A 161 3.74 -15.00 13.66
C ALA A 161 2.26 -15.35 13.77
N GLU A 162 1.82 -15.83 14.93
CA GLU A 162 0.43 -16.18 15.19
C GLU A 162 -0.36 -15.01 15.82
N ASN A 163 0.24 -13.81 15.94
CA ASN A 163 -0.38 -12.63 16.55
C ASN A 163 -1.13 -11.74 15.53
N GLY A 164 -1.72 -12.35 14.50
CA GLY A 164 -2.64 -11.69 13.56
C GLY A 164 -2.05 -11.10 12.26
N ASN A 165 -0.73 -10.89 12.17
CA ASN A 165 -0.10 -10.30 10.98
C ASN A 165 0.45 -11.37 10.03
N LEU A 166 -0.44 -12.05 9.30
CA LEU A 166 -0.06 -13.14 8.41
C LEU A 166 0.44 -12.68 7.04
N VAL A 167 -0.40 -11.97 6.28
CA VAL A 167 -0.08 -11.41 4.95
C VAL A 167 -0.36 -9.91 5.00
N CYS A 168 0.70 -9.10 4.95
CA CYS A 168 0.60 -7.65 5.20
C CYS A 168 0.99 -6.81 3.98
N VAL A 169 0.24 -5.73 3.76
CA VAL A 169 0.57 -4.66 2.81
C VAL A 169 1.05 -3.38 3.51
N ALA A 170 0.99 -3.36 4.84
CA ALA A 170 1.57 -2.37 5.73
C ALA A 170 2.70 -3.04 6.49
N ASN A 171 3.87 -2.42 6.56
CA ASN A 171 5.03 -3.12 7.08
C ASN A 171 5.00 -3.16 8.61
N PHE A 172 4.63 -4.32 9.17
CA PHE A 172 4.64 -4.59 10.61
C PHE A 172 5.81 -5.48 11.01
N PRO A 173 6.51 -5.21 12.13
CA PRO A 173 7.59 -6.07 12.60
C PRO A 173 7.17 -7.53 12.90
N SER A 174 5.87 -7.78 13.10
CA SER A 174 5.31 -9.11 13.32
C SER A 174 4.81 -9.80 12.03
N ALA A 175 4.93 -9.19 10.85
CA ALA A 175 4.45 -9.76 9.61
C ALA A 175 5.19 -11.06 9.23
N THR A 176 4.44 -12.13 8.96
CA THR A 176 5.01 -13.39 8.45
C THR A 176 5.33 -13.29 6.95
N LEU A 177 4.36 -12.84 6.17
CA LEU A 177 4.49 -12.46 4.77
C LEU A 177 4.22 -10.96 4.67
N ASP A 178 5.07 -10.26 3.93
CA ASP A 178 4.97 -8.81 3.76
C ASP A 178 5.28 -8.44 2.32
N ILE A 179 4.97 -7.21 1.92
CA ILE A 179 5.40 -6.69 0.63
C ILE A 179 6.87 -6.24 0.71
N ALA A 180 7.65 -6.56 -0.32
CA ALA A 180 9.04 -6.13 -0.45
C ALA A 180 9.14 -4.69 -0.94
N GLN A 181 8.44 -3.79 -0.26
CA GLN A 181 8.32 -2.38 -0.59
C GLN A 181 8.03 -1.60 0.70
N ALA A 182 8.55 -0.39 0.80
CA ALA A 182 8.25 0.48 1.94
C ALA A 182 6.76 0.83 1.98
N SER A 183 6.12 0.53 3.10
CA SER A 183 4.72 0.82 3.36
C SER A 183 4.50 1.12 4.84
N SER A 184 3.79 2.22 5.08
CA SER A 184 3.55 2.74 6.44
C SER A 184 2.76 1.75 7.28
N ASP A 185 3.15 1.63 8.56
CA ASP A 185 2.39 0.94 9.61
C ASP A 185 1.39 1.87 10.33
N LYS A 186 1.30 3.14 9.90
CA LYS A 186 0.40 4.17 10.44
C LYS A 186 -0.86 4.28 9.60
N GLY A 187 -2.02 4.25 10.27
CA GLY A 187 -3.35 4.29 9.64
C GLY A 187 -3.60 5.56 8.81
N ASP A 188 -3.01 6.70 9.18
CA ASP A 188 -3.19 7.95 8.44
C ASP A 188 -2.42 7.99 7.10
N ASN A 189 -1.56 6.99 6.84
CA ASN A 189 -0.69 6.91 5.67
C ASN A 189 -0.85 5.59 4.91
N LEU A 190 -2.08 5.07 4.81
CA LEU A 190 -2.36 3.84 4.06
C LEU A 190 -1.92 3.97 2.60
N LEU A 191 -1.05 3.06 2.16
CA LEU A 191 -0.63 2.97 0.75
C LEU A 191 -1.51 2.07 -0.09
N TYR A 192 -2.16 1.10 0.55
CA TYR A 192 -2.92 0.04 -0.11
C TYR A 192 -4.28 -0.15 0.56
N GLU A 193 -5.29 -0.45 -0.24
CA GLU A 193 -6.65 -0.77 0.18
C GLU A 193 -7.21 -1.93 -0.65
N ALA A 194 -8.33 -2.51 -0.20
CA ALA A 194 -9.03 -3.55 -0.94
C ALA A 194 -9.55 -3.01 -2.27
N PHE A 195 -9.34 -3.77 -3.36
CA PHE A 195 -9.95 -3.53 -4.66
C PHE A 195 -11.30 -4.26 -4.71
N ILE A 196 -12.28 -3.73 -3.96
CA ILE A 196 -13.57 -4.39 -3.65
C ILE A 196 -14.30 -4.90 -4.91
N GLU A 197 -14.23 -4.17 -6.02
CA GLU A 197 -14.88 -4.51 -7.29
C GLU A 197 -14.32 -5.81 -7.92
N ARG A 198 -13.23 -6.36 -7.39
CA ARG A 198 -12.57 -7.59 -7.86
C ARG A 198 -12.61 -8.73 -6.84
N ILE A 199 -13.22 -8.50 -5.68
CA ILE A 199 -13.34 -9.46 -4.58
C ILE A 199 -14.72 -10.12 -4.70
N PRO A 200 -14.83 -11.45 -4.55
CA PRO A 200 -16.11 -12.12 -4.54
C PRO A 200 -16.97 -11.67 -3.34
N PRO A 201 -18.29 -11.92 -3.36
CA PRO A 201 -19.17 -11.57 -2.25
C PRO A 201 -18.70 -12.15 -0.92
N VAL A 202 -19.05 -11.47 0.17
CA VAL A 202 -18.87 -11.96 1.54
C VAL A 202 -19.43 -13.38 1.68
N GLU A 203 -18.82 -14.20 2.54
CA GLU A 203 -19.08 -15.65 2.71
C GLU A 203 -18.64 -16.55 1.54
N THR A 204 -17.99 -16.01 0.50
CA THR A 204 -17.35 -16.87 -0.51
C THR A 204 -16.11 -17.53 0.09
N GLU A 205 -16.05 -18.85 0.06
CA GLU A 205 -14.85 -19.59 0.47
C GLU A 205 -13.69 -19.32 -0.49
N VAL A 206 -12.52 -18.99 0.07
CA VAL A 206 -11.33 -18.64 -0.68
C VAL A 206 -10.16 -19.48 -0.19
N LEU A 207 -9.57 -20.24 -1.09
CA LEU A 207 -8.30 -20.92 -0.86
C LEU A 207 -7.15 -19.95 -1.17
N ILE A 208 -6.26 -19.76 -0.20
CA ILE A 208 -5.00 -19.03 -0.38
C ILE A 208 -3.89 -20.04 -0.67
N GLU A 209 -3.27 -19.91 -1.84
CA GLU A 209 -2.15 -20.73 -2.28
C GLU A 209 -0.86 -19.93 -2.18
N LEU A 210 0.12 -20.45 -1.45
CA LEU A 210 1.43 -19.84 -1.22
C LEU A 210 2.51 -20.65 -1.94
N ILE A 211 3.23 -20.03 -2.87
CA ILE A 211 4.21 -20.70 -3.72
C ILE A 211 5.60 -20.05 -3.55
N PRO A 212 6.54 -20.67 -2.82
CA PRO A 212 7.92 -20.20 -2.75
C PRO A 212 8.59 -20.21 -4.12
N LYS A 213 9.28 -19.12 -4.48
CA LYS A 213 10.02 -18.99 -5.74
C LYS A 213 11.51 -19.00 -5.52
N ASN A 214 12.24 -19.75 -6.36
CA ASN A 214 13.70 -19.87 -6.27
C ASN A 214 14.45 -18.72 -6.94
N ASP A 215 13.74 -17.87 -7.69
CA ASP A 215 14.35 -16.77 -8.44
C ASP A 215 15.09 -15.81 -7.50
N PRO A 216 16.33 -15.41 -7.81
CA PRO A 216 17.01 -14.36 -7.08
C PRO A 216 16.18 -13.08 -7.16
N VAL A 217 16.27 -12.22 -6.13
CA VAL A 217 15.54 -10.93 -5.97
C VAL A 217 16.01 -9.90 -7.01
N ARG A 218 16.07 -10.26 -8.30
CA ARG A 218 16.56 -9.43 -9.41
C ARG A 218 15.49 -8.51 -9.97
N LYS A 219 14.22 -8.71 -9.59
CA LYS A 219 13.21 -7.67 -9.65
C LYS A 219 12.88 -7.30 -8.20
N ALA A 220 13.57 -6.28 -7.69
CA ALA A 220 13.04 -5.55 -6.55
C ALA A 220 11.58 -5.18 -6.87
N SER A 221 10.69 -5.13 -5.86
CA SER A 221 9.38 -4.55 -6.09
C SER A 221 9.55 -3.20 -6.80
N PRO A 222 8.60 -2.79 -7.66
CA PRO A 222 8.56 -1.42 -8.13
C PRO A 222 8.68 -0.44 -6.95
N PRO A 223 9.24 0.77 -7.15
CA PRO A 223 9.32 1.76 -6.09
C PRO A 223 7.94 2.00 -5.44
N PRO A 224 7.90 2.32 -4.14
CA PRO A 224 6.64 2.64 -3.46
C PRO A 224 5.86 3.72 -4.20
N PRO A 225 4.51 3.64 -4.19
CA PRO A 225 3.70 4.79 -4.56
C PRO A 225 4.13 6.02 -3.77
N PRO A 226 3.96 7.24 -4.32
CA PRO A 226 4.19 8.46 -3.57
C PRO A 226 3.40 8.45 -2.26
N THR A 227 4.04 8.84 -1.17
CA THR A 227 3.40 8.96 0.14
C THR A 227 2.17 9.87 0.02
N PRO A 228 1.03 9.51 0.63
CA PRO A 228 -0.13 10.38 0.67
C PRO A 228 0.25 11.74 1.25
N ARG A 229 -0.35 12.82 0.71
CA ARG A 229 -0.27 14.13 1.37
C ARG A 229 -1.00 14.04 2.70
N GLY A 230 -0.36 14.49 3.78
CA GLY A 230 -1.01 14.57 5.08
C GLY A 230 -2.26 15.45 5.01
N LEU A 231 -3.27 15.13 5.82
CA LEU A 231 -4.46 15.95 5.98
C LEU A 231 -4.05 17.41 6.21
N PRO A 232 -4.52 18.39 5.42
CA PRO A 232 -4.37 19.79 5.80
C PRO A 232 -5.03 19.96 7.17
N ARG A 233 -4.23 20.38 8.16
CA ARG A 233 -4.73 20.75 9.49
C ARG A 233 -5.42 22.09 9.45
#